data_AF-V8R433-F1
#
_entry.id   AF-V8R433-F1
#
_cell.length_a   1.000
_cell.length_b   1.000
_cell.length_c   1.000
_cell.angle_alpha   90.00
_cell.angle_beta   90.00
_cell.angle_gamma   90.00
#
_symmetry.space_group_name_H-M   'P 1'
#
loop_
_entity.id
_entity.type
_entity.pdbx_description
1 polymer ?
#
loop_
_entity_poly.entity_id
_entity_poly.type
_entity_poly.pdbx_seq_one_letter_code
_entity_poly.pdbx_strand_id
1 'polypeptide(L)'
;MEPKTVLAHLNTVVTDRTYRTLEAIYEVCQEQLEQGKSDFSYTTVARLGEKRGVPKAQSIRNASGVHYRALIESFSAAAPAKKPKYTNADSDAWIDELPTARHRLLVQILKSELAEARRLIKEVVPPSLEIYVDDRTSSKAKFKLDEGERRALEHLLSEDFLKAWKLVRGEKGDVRNENGERVFKPGTFDALEKALRYL
;
A
#
# COMPACT_ATOMS: atom_id res chain seq x y z
N MET A 1 35.91 -4.14 1.56
CA MET A 1 36.62 -5.08 0.67
C MET A 1 35.80 -5.20 -0.60
N GLU A 2 36.41 -4.98 -1.77
CA GLU A 2 35.71 -5.13 -3.05
C GLU A 2 35.21 -6.57 -3.23
N PRO A 3 33.94 -6.80 -3.64
CA PRO A 3 33.38 -8.16 -3.76
C PRO A 3 34.21 -9.09 -4.66
N LYS A 4 34.91 -8.52 -5.65
CA LYS A 4 35.82 -9.23 -6.57
C LYS A 4 37.07 -9.79 -5.87
N THR A 5 37.64 -9.07 -4.89
CA THR A 5 38.83 -9.54 -4.17
C THR A 5 38.50 -10.66 -3.18
N VAL A 6 37.28 -10.63 -2.62
CA VAL A 6 36.75 -11.70 -1.76
C VAL A 6 36.55 -12.99 -2.55
N LEU A 7 36.00 -12.91 -3.77
CA LEU A 7 35.83 -14.09 -4.63
C LEU A 7 37.18 -14.71 -5.04
N ALA A 8 38.17 -13.87 -5.38
CA ALA A 8 39.52 -14.34 -5.72
C ALA A 8 40.22 -15.03 -4.53
N HIS A 9 40.03 -14.51 -3.30
CA HIS A 9 40.58 -15.13 -2.09
C HIS A 9 39.89 -16.45 -1.76
N LEU A 10 38.57 -16.51 -1.88
CA LEU A 10 37.79 -17.74 -1.66
C LEU A 10 38.13 -18.84 -2.66
N ASN A 11 38.53 -18.50 -3.89
CA ASN A 11 38.99 -19.48 -4.89
C ASN A 11 40.22 -20.29 -4.41
N THR A 12 41.06 -19.71 -3.55
CA THR A 12 42.27 -20.40 -3.05
C THR A 12 42.01 -21.41 -1.93
N VAL A 13 40.82 -21.38 -1.32
CA VAL A 13 40.50 -22.12 -0.09
C VAL A 13 39.43 -23.20 -0.33
N VAL A 14 38.69 -23.14 -1.44
CA VAL A 14 37.39 -23.77 -1.58
C VAL A 14 37.39 -24.82 -2.70
N THR A 15 36.60 -25.90 -2.54
CA THR A 15 36.47 -26.97 -3.54
C THR A 15 35.76 -26.48 -4.82
N ASP A 16 36.04 -27.10 -5.97
CA ASP A 16 35.47 -26.74 -7.28
C ASP A 16 33.93 -26.61 -7.29
N ARG A 17 33.23 -27.52 -6.62
CA ARG A 17 31.76 -27.46 -6.49
C ARG A 17 31.26 -26.21 -5.77
N THR A 18 31.92 -25.86 -4.67
CA THR A 18 31.61 -24.69 -3.84
C THR A 18 32.02 -23.38 -4.52
N TYR A 19 33.05 -23.41 -5.38
CA TYR A 19 33.43 -22.29 -6.24
C TYR A 19 32.34 -21.95 -7.26
N ARG A 20 31.82 -22.95 -7.99
CA ARG A 20 30.71 -22.75 -8.95
C ARG A 20 29.47 -22.14 -8.30
N THR A 21 29.20 -22.52 -7.05
CA THR A 21 28.10 -21.93 -6.26
C THR A 21 28.41 -20.50 -5.81
N LEU A 22 29.65 -20.18 -5.43
CA LEU A 22 30.08 -18.82 -5.09
C LEU A 22 30.02 -17.89 -6.31
N GLU A 23 30.41 -18.37 -7.48
CA GLU A 23 30.33 -17.64 -8.75
C GLU A 23 28.87 -17.31 -9.10
N ALA A 24 27.96 -18.28 -8.98
CA ALA A 24 26.53 -18.04 -9.16
C ALA A 24 25.96 -17.01 -8.17
N ILE A 25 26.40 -17.01 -6.91
CA ILE A 25 26.01 -15.99 -5.92
C ILE A 25 26.57 -14.62 -6.31
N TYR A 26 27.82 -14.56 -6.75
CA TYR A 26 28.48 -13.32 -7.15
C TYR A 26 27.76 -12.67 -8.34
N GLU A 27 27.44 -13.42 -9.39
CA GLU A 27 26.68 -12.90 -10.53
C GLU A 27 25.31 -12.33 -10.12
N VAL A 28 24.57 -13.09 -9.30
CA VAL A 28 23.24 -12.69 -8.81
C VAL A 28 23.30 -11.42 -7.97
N CYS A 29 24.34 -11.27 -7.15
CA CYS A 29 24.57 -10.06 -6.37
C CYS A 29 25.05 -8.89 -7.24
N GLN A 30 25.88 -9.13 -8.24
CA GLN A 30 26.33 -8.09 -9.18
C GLN A 30 25.16 -7.55 -10.00
N GLU A 31 24.30 -8.41 -10.54
CA GLU A 31 23.08 -8.00 -11.25
C GLU A 31 22.15 -7.16 -10.36
N GLN A 32 22.01 -7.51 -9.09
CA GLN A 32 21.22 -6.70 -8.15
C GLN A 32 21.82 -5.32 -7.90
N LEU A 33 23.15 -5.23 -7.82
CA LEU A 33 23.87 -3.97 -7.65
C LEU A 33 23.72 -3.08 -8.90
N GLU A 34 23.86 -3.65 -10.09
CA GLU A 34 23.64 -2.96 -11.37
C GLU A 34 22.20 -2.47 -11.53
N GLN A 35 21.23 -3.21 -11.01
CA GLN A 35 19.82 -2.80 -10.95
C GLN A 35 19.52 -1.75 -9.85
N GLY A 36 20.53 -1.29 -9.11
CA GLY A 36 20.38 -0.32 -8.04
C GLY A 36 19.59 -0.82 -6.82
N LYS A 37 19.41 -2.15 -6.68
CA LYS A 37 18.71 -2.76 -5.55
C LYS A 37 19.72 -3.06 -4.44
N SER A 38 19.41 -2.64 -3.22
CA SER A 38 20.26 -2.86 -2.03
C SER A 38 19.83 -4.05 -1.18
N ASP A 39 18.94 -4.92 -1.67
CA ASP A 39 18.41 -6.05 -0.88
C ASP A 39 19.21 -7.36 -1.02
N PHE A 40 20.37 -7.39 -0.36
CA PHE A 40 21.24 -8.56 -0.29
C PHE A 40 20.87 -9.55 0.84
N SER A 41 19.58 -9.67 1.21
CA SER A 41 19.16 -10.68 2.20
C SER A 41 19.40 -12.10 1.69
N TYR A 42 19.78 -13.03 2.57
CA TYR A 42 19.96 -14.45 2.26
C TYR A 42 18.74 -15.07 1.57
N THR A 43 17.52 -14.64 1.93
CA THR A 43 16.27 -15.08 1.30
C THR A 43 16.13 -14.57 -0.13
N THR A 44 16.53 -13.33 -0.37
CA THR A 44 16.41 -12.67 -1.67
C THR A 44 17.44 -13.24 -2.65
N VAL A 45 18.68 -13.43 -2.21
CA VAL A 45 19.76 -14.04 -3.00
C VAL A 45 19.44 -15.49 -3.34
N ALA A 46 18.98 -16.29 -2.36
CA ALA A 46 18.61 -17.69 -2.61
C ALA A 46 17.44 -17.81 -3.60
N ARG A 47 16.43 -16.93 -3.50
CA ARG A 47 15.29 -16.92 -4.43
C ARG A 47 15.71 -16.52 -5.84
N LEU A 48 16.57 -15.51 -5.98
CA LEU A 48 16.99 -15.01 -7.29
C LEU A 48 17.95 -15.99 -8.00
N GLY A 49 18.79 -16.68 -7.23
CA GLY A 49 19.78 -17.62 -7.74
C GLY A 49 19.34 -19.09 -7.79
N GLU A 50 18.10 -19.43 -7.41
CA GLU A 50 17.64 -20.83 -7.33
C GLU A 50 17.85 -21.60 -8.64
N LYS A 51 17.59 -20.95 -9.79
CA LYS A 51 17.80 -21.54 -11.12
C LYS A 51 19.26 -21.63 -11.55
N ARG A 52 20.16 -20.89 -10.90
CA ARG A 52 21.61 -20.85 -11.18
C ARG A 52 22.43 -21.74 -10.24
N GLY A 53 21.76 -22.54 -9.39
CA GLY A 53 22.43 -23.45 -8.46
C GLY A 53 22.82 -22.82 -7.11
N VAL A 54 22.25 -21.66 -6.77
CA VAL A 54 22.43 -21.06 -5.44
C VAL A 54 21.67 -21.90 -4.39
N PRO A 55 22.27 -22.20 -3.21
CA PRO A 55 21.63 -23.01 -2.19
C PRO A 55 20.47 -22.27 -1.55
N LYS A 56 19.54 -23.02 -0.95
CA LYS A 56 18.43 -22.44 -0.17
C LYS A 56 18.97 -21.56 0.96
N ALA A 57 18.21 -20.52 1.34
CA ALA A 57 18.60 -19.58 2.40
C ALA A 57 18.97 -20.28 3.72
N GLN A 58 18.32 -21.40 4.04
CA GLN A 58 18.65 -22.21 5.23
C GLN A 58 20.06 -22.81 5.16
N SER A 59 20.49 -23.30 4.00
CA SER A 59 21.82 -23.87 3.79
C SER A 59 22.92 -22.80 3.86
N ILE A 60 22.62 -21.57 3.44
CA ILE A 60 23.53 -20.41 3.57
C ILE A 60 23.72 -20.03 5.05
N ARG A 61 22.65 -20.09 5.85
CA ARG A 61 22.69 -19.78 7.30
C ARG A 61 23.43 -20.83 8.13
N ASN A 62 23.48 -22.07 7.66
CA ASN A 62 24.12 -23.17 8.38
C ASN A 62 25.64 -22.98 8.49
N ALA A 63 26.27 -23.74 9.41
CA ALA A 63 27.70 -23.68 9.68
C ALA A 63 28.58 -23.98 8.44
N SER A 64 28.09 -24.78 7.48
CA SER A 64 28.78 -25.06 6.22
C SER A 64 28.76 -23.91 5.21
N GLY A 65 27.92 -22.89 5.42
CA GLY A 65 27.72 -21.76 4.51
C GLY A 65 28.58 -20.53 4.81
N VAL A 66 29.65 -20.65 5.60
CA VAL A 66 30.49 -19.51 6.03
C VAL A 66 31.02 -18.72 4.84
N HIS A 67 31.52 -19.39 3.80
CA HIS A 67 32.04 -18.74 2.60
C HIS A 67 30.94 -17.98 1.82
N TYR A 68 29.74 -18.54 1.75
CA TYR A 68 28.59 -17.89 1.10
C TYR A 68 28.15 -16.65 1.88
N ARG A 69 28.14 -16.72 3.22
CA ARG A 69 27.82 -15.58 4.09
C ARG A 69 28.84 -14.47 3.93
N ALA A 70 30.13 -14.79 3.98
CA ALA A 70 31.20 -13.80 3.81
C ALA A 70 31.09 -13.04 2.47
N LEU A 71 30.76 -13.75 1.38
CA LEU A 71 30.55 -13.13 0.08
C LEU A 71 29.33 -12.20 0.08
N ILE A 72 28.17 -12.67 0.56
CA ILE A 72 26.93 -11.86 0.60
C ILE A 72 27.09 -10.64 1.53
N GLU A 73 27.77 -10.80 2.66
CA GLU A 73 28.09 -9.72 3.60
C GLU A 73 28.97 -8.66 2.93
N SER A 74 29.97 -9.05 2.13
CA SER A 74 30.81 -8.10 1.39
C SER A 74 29.99 -7.24 0.40
N PHE A 75 29.00 -7.82 -0.28
CA PHE A 75 28.06 -7.08 -1.14
C PHE A 75 27.13 -6.18 -0.32
N SER A 76 26.65 -6.65 0.84
CA SER A 76 25.81 -5.84 1.72
C SER A 76 26.56 -4.62 2.28
N ALA A 77 27.87 -4.75 2.51
CA ALA A 77 28.74 -3.67 2.99
C ALA A 77 29.16 -2.71 1.87
N ALA A 78 29.29 -3.20 0.63
CA ALA A 78 29.59 -2.39 -0.55
C ALA A 78 28.35 -1.65 -1.11
N ALA A 79 27.14 -2.11 -0.79
CA ALA A 79 25.90 -1.48 -1.22
C ALA A 79 25.64 -0.15 -0.48
N PRO A 80 25.06 0.86 -1.15
CA PRO A 80 24.61 2.07 -0.47
C PRO A 80 23.59 1.69 0.61
N ALA A 81 23.83 2.16 1.83
CA ALA A 81 23.09 1.79 3.03
C ALA A 81 21.59 1.68 2.74
N LYS A 82 20.99 0.52 3.07
CA LYS A 82 19.53 0.35 3.05
C LYS A 82 18.95 1.54 3.82
N LYS A 83 18.17 2.40 3.16
CA LYS A 83 17.37 3.41 3.87
C LYS A 83 16.66 2.66 4.99
N PRO A 84 16.82 3.05 6.27
CA PRO A 84 16.16 2.35 7.35
C PRO A 84 14.68 2.29 6.98
N LYS A 85 14.12 1.07 6.92
CA LYS A 85 12.68 0.94 6.87
C LYS A 85 12.21 1.73 8.08
N TYR A 86 11.42 2.77 7.86
CA TYR A 86 10.55 3.30 8.90
C TYR A 86 9.59 2.17 9.26
N THR A 87 10.07 1.20 10.04
CA THR A 87 9.25 0.64 11.08
C THR A 87 8.84 1.85 11.89
N ASN A 88 7.56 1.97 12.26
CA ASN A 88 7.20 2.82 13.39
C ASN A 88 7.97 2.24 14.58
N ALA A 89 9.26 2.61 14.71
CA ALA A 89 10.07 2.33 15.86
C ALA A 89 9.24 2.90 17.01
N ASP A 90 8.89 2.01 17.94
CA ASP A 90 8.03 2.26 19.07
C ASP A 90 8.00 3.75 19.40
N SER A 91 6.89 4.44 19.10
CA SER A 91 6.71 5.86 19.44
C SER A 91 6.92 6.12 20.93
N ASP A 92 6.95 5.04 21.70
CA ASP A 92 7.05 4.94 23.12
C ASP A 92 8.41 4.39 23.61
N ALA A 93 9.39 4.20 22.71
CA ALA A 93 10.75 3.75 23.07
C ALA A 93 11.44 4.70 24.05
N TRP A 94 11.12 6.01 23.99
CA TRP A 94 11.62 7.02 24.93
C TRP A 94 11.22 6.74 26.38
N ILE A 95 10.17 5.95 26.62
CA ILE A 95 9.75 5.55 27.97
C ILE A 95 10.84 4.70 28.64
N ASP A 96 11.57 3.90 27.86
CA ASP A 96 12.66 3.07 28.38
C ASP A 96 13.92 3.90 28.68
N GLU A 97 14.09 5.05 28.02
CA GLU A 97 15.17 6.01 28.28
C GLU A 97 15.00 6.79 29.59
N LEU A 98 13.84 6.69 30.25
CA LEU A 98 13.58 7.36 31.52
C LEU A 98 14.55 6.87 32.62
N PRO A 99 15.19 7.79 33.37
CA PRO A 99 16.28 7.46 34.29
C PRO A 99 15.81 6.71 35.54
N THR A 100 14.56 6.89 35.95
CA THR A 100 14.02 6.27 37.17
C THR A 100 13.00 5.20 36.82
N ALA A 101 13.17 3.99 37.37
CA ALA A 101 12.23 2.90 37.23
C ALA A 101 10.79 3.27 37.65
N ARG A 102 10.66 4.11 38.69
CA ARG A 102 9.37 4.66 39.13
C ARG A 102 8.69 5.50 38.06
N HIS A 103 9.44 6.39 37.39
CA HIS A 103 8.89 7.23 36.32
C HIS A 103 8.48 6.39 35.11
N ARG A 104 9.30 5.39 34.75
CA ARG A 104 8.96 4.43 33.69
C ARG A 104 7.63 3.72 33.97
N LEU A 105 7.47 3.20 35.18
CA LEU A 105 6.23 2.53 35.59
C LEU A 105 5.02 3.48 35.53
N LEU A 106 5.14 4.70 36.05
CA LEU A 106 4.06 5.69 36.02
C LEU A 106 3.64 6.04 34.58
N VAL A 107 4.60 6.24 33.68
CA VAL A 107 4.32 6.56 32.29
C VAL A 107 3.68 5.37 31.55
N GLN A 108 4.08 4.13 31.86
CA GLN A 108 3.42 2.94 31.33
C GLN A 108 1.96 2.81 31.82
N ILE A 109 1.70 3.13 33.09
CA ILE A 109 0.32 3.17 33.63
C ILE A 109 -0.50 4.23 32.89
N LEU A 110 0.00 5.47 32.79
CA LEU A 110 -0.68 6.55 32.07
C LEU A 110 -0.96 6.21 30.60
N LYS A 111 -0.03 5.53 29.94
CA LYS A 111 -0.21 5.05 28.56
C LYS A 111 -1.37 4.06 28.48
N SER A 112 -1.50 3.16 29.45
CA SER A 112 -2.57 2.16 29.49
C SER A 112 -3.94 2.81 29.74
N GLU A 113 -4.02 3.77 30.66
CA GLU A 113 -5.24 4.52 30.96
C GLU A 113 -5.69 5.38 29.77
N LEU A 114 -4.73 6.02 29.08
CA LEU A 114 -5.01 6.79 27.87
C LEU A 114 -5.56 5.90 26.76
N ALA A 115 -5.01 4.70 26.57
CA ALA A 115 -5.51 3.74 25.59
C ALA A 115 -6.96 3.30 25.89
N GLU A 116 -7.27 3.06 27.17
CA GLU A 116 -8.63 2.74 27.63
C GLU A 116 -9.60 3.92 27.41
N ALA A 117 -9.20 5.14 27.80
CA ALA A 117 -10.02 6.33 27.60
C ALA A 117 -10.32 6.59 26.11
N ARG A 118 -9.32 6.43 25.23
CA ARG A 118 -9.51 6.53 23.77
C ARG A 118 -10.47 5.46 23.25
N ARG A 119 -10.41 4.24 23.80
CA ARG A 119 -11.35 3.18 23.45
C ARG A 119 -12.77 3.53 23.89
N LEU A 120 -12.95 4.03 25.11
CA LEU A 120 -14.27 4.47 25.60
C LEU A 120 -14.84 5.60 24.76
N ILE A 121 -14.03 6.60 24.39
CA ILE A 121 -14.45 7.68 23.47
C ILE A 121 -14.93 7.12 22.13
N LYS A 122 -14.28 6.07 21.62
CA LYS A 122 -14.69 5.43 20.37
C LYS A 122 -15.99 4.62 20.50
N GLU A 123 -16.22 4.04 21.68
CA GLU A 123 -17.47 3.31 21.99
C GLU A 123 -18.65 4.27 22.22
N VAL A 124 -18.38 5.47 22.74
CA VAL A 124 -19.39 6.53 22.83
C VAL A 124 -19.66 7.09 21.43
N VAL A 125 -20.74 6.59 20.84
CA VAL A 125 -21.29 7.11 19.59
C VAL A 125 -21.62 8.60 19.77
N PRO A 126 -21.15 9.50 18.88
CA PRO A 126 -21.48 10.92 18.96
C PRO A 126 -23.01 11.14 18.95
N PRO A 127 -23.54 12.11 19.72
CA PRO A 127 -24.98 12.37 19.81
C PRO A 127 -25.67 12.68 18.47
N SER A 128 -24.90 13.05 17.44
CA SER A 128 -25.38 13.35 16.08
C SER A 128 -25.02 12.27 15.05
N LEU A 129 -24.59 11.07 15.47
CA LEU A 129 -24.34 9.98 14.55
C LEU A 129 -25.66 9.35 14.13
N GLU A 130 -26.15 9.71 12.95
CA GLU A 130 -27.25 8.99 12.30
C GLU A 130 -26.75 7.64 11.78
N ILE A 131 -27.13 6.55 12.45
CA ILE A 131 -26.83 5.19 12.01
C ILE A 131 -27.95 4.74 11.07
N TYR A 132 -27.69 4.78 9.75
CA TYR A 132 -28.61 4.22 8.75
C TYR A 132 -28.41 2.71 8.64
N VAL A 133 -29.26 1.92 9.32
CA VAL A 133 -29.28 0.46 9.21
C VAL A 133 -30.23 0.07 8.08
N ASP A 134 -29.69 -0.49 7.00
CA ASP A 134 -30.45 -0.94 5.84
C ASP A 134 -30.42 -2.46 5.75
N ASP A 135 -31.50 -3.11 6.19
CA ASP A 135 -31.65 -4.57 6.28
C ASP A 135 -32.16 -5.20 4.97
N ARG A 136 -31.97 -4.53 3.82
CA ARG A 136 -32.35 -5.10 2.53
C ARG A 136 -31.30 -6.12 2.09
N THR A 137 -31.58 -7.40 2.35
CA THR A 137 -30.76 -8.58 1.97
C THR A 137 -30.59 -8.78 0.45
N SER A 138 -31.10 -7.86 -0.39
CA SER A 138 -30.98 -7.95 -1.84
C SER A 138 -30.79 -6.58 -2.46
N SER A 139 -29.69 -6.46 -3.23
CA SER A 139 -29.55 -5.62 -4.42
C SER A 139 -29.08 -4.16 -4.34
N LYS A 140 -28.25 -3.74 -3.37
CA LYS A 140 -27.50 -2.46 -3.51
C LYS A 140 -26.55 -2.42 -4.72
N ALA A 141 -26.01 -3.58 -5.12
CA ALA A 141 -25.13 -3.67 -6.28
C ALA A 141 -25.87 -3.51 -7.63
N LYS A 142 -27.21 -3.59 -7.67
CA LYS A 142 -27.97 -3.46 -8.94
C LYS A 142 -28.38 -2.03 -9.28
N PHE A 143 -28.36 -1.10 -8.32
CA PHE A 143 -28.86 0.27 -8.52
C PHE A 143 -27.76 1.34 -8.41
N LYS A 144 -26.50 0.93 -8.21
CA LYS A 144 -25.38 1.86 -8.14
C LYS A 144 -24.97 2.22 -9.56
N LEU A 145 -25.11 3.49 -9.92
CA LEU A 145 -24.72 3.99 -11.24
C LEU A 145 -23.22 3.77 -11.46
N ASP A 146 -22.85 3.23 -12.61
CA ASP A 146 -21.44 3.22 -13.03
C ASP A 146 -20.98 4.66 -13.34
N GLU A 147 -19.67 4.87 -13.31
CA GLU A 147 -19.05 6.16 -13.62
C GLU A 147 -19.45 6.68 -15.01
N GLY A 148 -19.62 5.78 -15.99
CA GLY A 148 -20.13 6.14 -17.31
C GLY A 148 -21.61 6.56 -17.32
N GLU A 149 -22.45 5.86 -16.57
CA GLU A 149 -23.89 6.15 -16.45
C GLU A 149 -24.10 7.49 -15.73
N ARG A 150 -23.31 7.75 -14.68
CA ARG A 150 -23.30 9.02 -13.97
C ARG A 150 -22.99 10.19 -14.90
N ARG A 151 -21.92 10.09 -15.70
CA ARG A 151 -21.54 11.13 -16.67
C ARG A 151 -22.61 11.36 -17.74
N ALA A 152 -23.29 10.30 -18.19
CA ALA A 152 -24.38 10.42 -19.15
C ALA A 152 -25.56 11.22 -18.56
N LEU A 153 -25.93 10.95 -17.30
CA LEU A 153 -26.98 11.70 -16.60
C LEU A 153 -26.55 13.15 -16.30
N GLU A 154 -25.29 13.37 -15.91
CA GLU A 154 -24.73 14.72 -15.72
C GLU A 154 -24.71 15.53 -17.03
N HIS A 155 -24.41 14.89 -18.16
CA HIS A 155 -24.46 15.53 -19.46
C HIS A 155 -25.89 15.96 -19.85
N LEU A 156 -26.91 15.15 -19.56
CA LEU A 156 -28.31 15.53 -19.78
C LEU A 156 -28.74 16.76 -18.96
N LEU A 157 -28.14 16.92 -17.78
CA LEU A 157 -28.33 18.08 -16.92
C LEU A 157 -27.47 19.29 -17.34
N SER A 158 -26.45 19.10 -18.18
CA SER A 158 -25.53 20.17 -18.54
C SER A 158 -26.18 21.28 -19.38
N GLU A 159 -25.66 22.51 -19.22
CA GLU A 159 -26.07 23.66 -20.04
C GLU A 159 -25.71 23.47 -21.51
N ASP A 160 -24.68 22.66 -21.81
CA ASP A 160 -24.25 22.38 -23.18
C ASP A 160 -25.29 21.55 -23.94
N PHE A 161 -25.86 20.53 -23.27
CA PHE A 161 -26.98 19.77 -23.83
C PHE A 161 -28.20 20.64 -24.05
N LEU A 162 -28.54 21.50 -23.08
CA LEU A 162 -29.67 22.41 -23.19
C LEU A 162 -29.50 23.43 -24.33
N LYS A 163 -28.30 23.98 -24.50
CA LYS A 163 -27.99 24.91 -25.60
C LYS A 163 -27.99 24.23 -26.95
N ALA A 164 -27.42 23.03 -27.07
CA ALA A 164 -27.36 22.28 -28.31
C ALA A 164 -28.77 21.95 -28.84
N TRP A 165 -29.71 21.68 -27.93
CA TRP A 165 -31.09 21.34 -28.26
C TRP A 165 -32.08 22.50 -28.10
N LYS A 166 -31.59 23.72 -27.83
CA LYS A 166 -32.41 24.94 -27.61
C LYS A 166 -33.54 24.73 -26.59
N LEU A 167 -33.21 24.04 -25.51
CA LEU A 167 -34.12 23.66 -24.45
C LEU A 167 -34.05 24.67 -23.30
N VAL A 168 -35.21 25.06 -22.77
CA VAL A 168 -35.35 25.96 -21.62
C VAL A 168 -35.88 25.18 -20.42
N ARG A 169 -35.19 25.30 -19.28
CA ARG A 169 -35.66 24.75 -18.00
C ARG A 169 -36.87 25.54 -17.51
N GLY A 170 -37.96 24.83 -17.28
CA GLY A 170 -39.15 25.35 -16.62
C GLY A 170 -39.08 25.17 -15.10
N GLU A 171 -39.97 25.90 -14.42
CA GLU A 171 -39.97 26.11 -12.97
C GLU A 171 -40.27 24.83 -12.15
N LYS A 172 -40.76 23.76 -12.78
CA LYS A 172 -41.11 22.49 -12.10
C LYS A 172 -40.24 21.32 -12.55
N GLY A 173 -39.01 21.60 -12.97
CA GLY A 173 -38.13 20.59 -13.57
C GLY A 173 -38.69 20.03 -14.89
N ASP A 174 -39.59 20.78 -15.54
CA ASP A 174 -40.00 20.58 -16.92
C ASP A 174 -38.97 21.18 -17.86
N VAL A 175 -38.90 20.68 -19.09
CA VAL A 175 -38.04 21.28 -20.13
C VAL A 175 -38.87 21.47 -21.38
N ARG A 176 -38.82 22.70 -21.90
CA ARG A 176 -39.59 23.13 -23.06
C ARG A 176 -38.65 23.50 -24.19
N ASN A 177 -39.06 23.21 -25.42
CA ASN A 177 -38.36 23.64 -26.62
C ASN A 177 -38.73 25.09 -26.98
N GLU A 178 -38.02 25.72 -27.93
CA GLU A 178 -38.33 27.05 -28.47
C GLU A 178 -39.78 27.19 -28.96
N ASN A 179 -40.40 26.09 -29.42
CA ASN A 179 -41.79 26.04 -29.87
C ASN A 179 -42.82 25.93 -28.73
N GLY A 180 -42.39 25.94 -27.46
CA GLY A 180 -43.28 25.81 -26.29
C GLY A 180 -43.75 24.37 -26.01
N GLU A 181 -43.32 23.41 -26.81
CA GLU A 181 -43.61 21.99 -26.63
C GLU A 181 -42.80 21.41 -25.46
N ARG A 182 -43.46 20.59 -24.64
CA ARG A 182 -42.84 19.93 -23.48
C ARG A 182 -42.07 18.71 -23.97
N VAL A 183 -40.74 18.78 -23.91
CA VAL A 183 -39.85 17.66 -24.27
C VAL A 183 -39.71 16.70 -23.11
N PHE A 184 -39.53 17.24 -21.90
CA PHE A 184 -39.47 16.44 -20.68
C PHE A 184 -40.68 16.72 -19.78
N LYS A 185 -41.18 15.66 -19.14
CA LYS A 185 -42.29 15.74 -18.19
C LYS A 185 -41.86 16.56 -16.96
N PRO A 186 -42.79 17.26 -16.30
CA PRO A 186 -42.50 17.92 -15.01
C PRO A 186 -41.88 16.94 -14.02
N GLY A 187 -40.85 17.38 -13.30
CA GLY A 187 -40.10 16.59 -12.33
C GLY A 187 -39.04 15.65 -12.91
N THR A 188 -38.82 15.62 -14.23
CA THR A 188 -37.77 14.77 -14.82
C THR A 188 -36.38 15.23 -14.36
N PHE A 189 -36.11 16.53 -14.39
CA PHE A 189 -34.82 17.09 -13.95
C PHE A 189 -34.63 16.92 -12.44
N ASP A 190 -35.67 17.13 -11.64
CA ASP A 190 -35.63 16.91 -10.19
C ASP A 190 -35.37 15.44 -9.83
N ALA A 191 -35.94 14.49 -10.60
CA ALA A 191 -35.72 13.07 -10.41
C ALA A 191 -34.28 12.67 -10.79
N LEU A 192 -33.73 13.24 -11.87
CA LEU A 192 -32.35 13.03 -12.28
C LEU A 192 -31.36 13.59 -11.24
N GLU A 193 -31.63 14.78 -10.71
CA GLU A 193 -30.79 15.37 -9.65
C GLU A 193 -30.83 14.53 -8.37
N LYS A 194 -32.00 14.02 -7.98
CA LYS A 194 -32.12 13.08 -6.86
C LYS A 194 -31.39 11.77 -7.13
N ALA A 195 -31.46 11.23 -8.34
CA ALA A 195 -30.75 10.02 -8.72
C ALA A 195 -29.23 10.21 -8.58
N LEU A 196 -28.67 11.34 -9.02
CA LEU A 196 -27.24 11.62 -8.88
C LEU A 196 -26.77 11.85 -7.44
N ARG A 197 -27.66 12.30 -6.55
CA ARG A 197 -27.35 12.59 -5.14
C ARG A 197 -27.53 11.38 -4.22
N TYR A 198 -28.50 10.50 -4.49
CA TYR A 198 -28.95 9.47 -3.54
C TYR A 198 -28.82 8.02 -4.02
N LEU A 199 -28.47 7.77 -5.29
CA LEU A 199 -28.12 6.44 -5.83
C LEU A 199 -26.61 6.31 -6.07
#